data_AF-A0AAW3EJJ1-F1
#
_entry.id   AF-A0AAW3EJJ1-F1
#
_cell.length_a   1.000
_cell.length_b   1.000
_cell.length_c   1.000
_cell.angle_alpha   90.00
_cell.angle_beta   90.00
_cell.angle_gamma   90.00
#
_symmetry.space_group_name_H-M   'P 1'
#
loop_
_entity.id
_entity.type
_entity.pdbx_description
1 polymer ?
#
loop_
_entity_poly.entity_id
_entity_poly.type
_entity_poly.pdbx_seq_one_letter_code
_entity_poly.pdbx_strand_id
1 'polypeptide(L)'
;MLRRSGPDWVRLYPGSASIQDLRSPFRTSVERFIAALQASNAQVTISATLRPPERAYLMHWSWMIAQGRAQAESATPMVGVNIQWVHPTPAESVRAAAAMVNAYGMSRLNVAPALRSRHTEGHAIDMDISWRGELTIQDSGGNNINIRTQPATGMNTELHRVGASYGVIKFHGGERDRPHWSIDGR
;
A
#
# COMPACT_ATOMS: atom_id res chain seq x y z
N MET A 1 -16.26 -11.77 23.24
CA MET A 1 -17.58 -11.43 22.66
C MET A 1 -17.35 -10.80 21.29
N LEU A 2 -18.13 -11.17 20.28
CA LEU A 2 -18.01 -10.57 18.94
C LEU A 2 -18.71 -9.19 18.90
N ARG A 3 -18.13 -8.24 18.15
CA ARG A 3 -18.70 -6.89 17.94
C ARG A 3 -19.13 -6.73 16.49
N ARG A 4 -20.34 -6.21 16.26
CA ARG A 4 -20.92 -5.99 14.91
C ARG A 4 -19.97 -5.20 14.00
N SER A 5 -19.93 -5.57 12.72
CA SER A 5 -19.22 -4.81 11.69
C SER A 5 -19.78 -3.39 11.55
N GLY A 6 -18.92 -2.44 11.18
CA GLY A 6 -19.27 -1.03 11.08
C GLY A 6 -18.03 -0.11 11.14
N PRO A 7 -18.21 1.21 10.91
CA PRO A 7 -17.10 2.17 10.75
C PRO A 7 -16.10 2.21 11.91
N ASP A 8 -16.51 1.88 13.14
CA ASP A 8 -15.61 1.88 14.31
C ASP A 8 -14.47 0.86 14.19
N TRP A 9 -14.61 -0.18 13.36
CA TRP A 9 -13.54 -1.12 13.07
C TRP A 9 -12.40 -0.52 12.26
N VAL A 10 -12.67 0.51 11.46
CA VAL A 10 -11.67 1.14 10.57
C VAL A 10 -10.49 1.73 11.35
N ARG A 11 -10.75 2.18 12.58
CA ARG A 11 -9.77 2.82 13.46
C ARG A 11 -8.95 1.84 14.31
N LEU A 12 -9.36 0.58 14.43
CA LEU A 12 -8.70 -0.38 15.33
C LEU A 12 -7.36 -0.90 14.79
N TYR A 13 -7.22 -0.95 13.46
CA TYR A 13 -6.02 -1.44 12.80
C TYR A 13 -5.58 -0.39 11.77
N PRO A 14 -4.88 0.67 12.21
CA PRO A 14 -4.38 1.71 11.32
C PRO A 14 -3.33 1.14 10.35
N GLY A 15 -3.26 1.69 9.14
CA GLY A 15 -2.10 1.49 8.28
C GLY A 15 -0.92 2.33 8.76
N SER A 16 0.27 2.06 8.21
CA SER A 16 1.45 2.88 8.44
C SER A 16 1.87 3.63 7.18
N ALA A 17 2.60 4.73 7.37
CA ALA A 17 3.39 5.42 6.37
C ALA A 17 4.87 5.57 6.82
N SER A 18 5.26 4.87 7.88
CA SER A 18 6.62 4.89 8.43
C SER A 18 7.50 3.86 7.74
N ILE A 19 8.71 4.26 7.34
CA ILE A 19 9.75 3.36 6.83
C ILE A 19 10.13 2.32 7.89
N GLN A 20 10.04 2.67 9.18
CA GLN A 20 10.45 1.79 10.27
C GLN A 20 9.58 0.53 10.40
N ASP A 21 8.35 0.57 9.87
CA ASP A 21 7.43 -0.57 9.85
C ASP A 21 7.64 -1.49 8.65
N LEU A 22 8.57 -1.16 7.74
CA LEU A 22 9.03 -2.08 6.71
C LEU A 22 9.92 -3.16 7.33
N ARG A 23 9.89 -4.35 6.72
CA ARG A 23 10.76 -5.46 7.13
C ARG A 23 12.14 -5.34 6.50
N SER A 24 13.17 -5.68 7.26
CA SER A 24 14.52 -5.89 6.71
C SER A 24 14.57 -7.18 5.86
N PRO A 25 15.35 -7.20 4.75
CA PRO A 25 16.29 -6.17 4.33
C PRO A 25 15.66 -4.99 3.55
N PHE A 26 14.40 -5.10 3.11
CA PHE A 26 13.74 -4.09 2.29
C PHE A 26 13.72 -2.69 2.92
N ARG A 27 13.48 -2.59 4.23
CA ARG A 27 13.59 -1.34 4.99
C ARG A 27 14.91 -0.62 4.73
N THR A 28 16.03 -1.32 4.89
CA THR A 28 17.37 -0.75 4.72
C THR A 28 17.63 -0.32 3.27
N SER A 29 17.12 -1.09 2.30
CA SER A 29 17.12 -0.70 0.89
C SER A 29 16.37 0.60 0.64
N VAL A 30 15.16 0.75 1.20
CA VAL A 30 14.34 1.95 1.09
C VAL A 30 14.99 3.16 1.75
N GLU A 31 15.56 2.99 2.94
CA GLU A 31 16.29 4.06 3.65
C GLU A 31 17.44 4.61 2.80
N ARG A 32 18.25 3.71 2.20
CA ARG A 32 19.36 4.11 1.32
C ARG A 32 18.88 4.81 0.05
N PHE A 33 17.82 4.30 -0.59
CA PHE A 33 17.29 4.90 -1.81
C PHE A 33 16.69 6.29 -1.55
N ILE A 34 15.91 6.45 -0.49
CA ILE A 34 15.33 7.75 -0.11
C ILE A 34 16.42 8.75 0.28
N ALA A 35 17.46 8.31 0.99
CA ALA A 35 18.61 9.17 1.29
C ALA A 35 19.29 9.68 0.01
N ALA A 36 19.49 8.82 -0.99
CA ALA A 36 20.07 9.23 -2.28
C ALA A 36 19.17 10.22 -3.02
N LEU A 37 17.84 10.00 -3.03
CA LEU A 37 16.86 10.94 -3.60
C LEU A 37 16.93 12.32 -2.93
N GLN A 38 16.92 12.36 -1.60
CA GLN A 38 16.97 13.60 -0.82
C GLN A 38 18.29 14.35 -1.02
N ALA A 39 19.43 13.64 -1.02
CA ALA A 39 20.73 14.23 -1.32
C ALA A 39 20.81 14.84 -2.72
N SER A 40 19.96 14.37 -3.63
CA SER A 40 19.84 14.84 -5.01
C SER A 40 18.76 15.93 -5.20
N ASN A 41 18.22 16.46 -4.10
CA ASN A 41 17.13 17.46 -4.08
C ASN A 41 15.79 16.97 -4.68
N ALA A 42 15.57 15.65 -4.77
CA ALA A 42 14.24 15.12 -5.08
C ALA A 42 13.32 15.18 -3.86
N GLN A 43 12.04 15.45 -4.11
CA GLN A 43 10.99 15.39 -3.10
C GLN A 43 10.40 13.99 -3.05
N VAL A 44 10.21 13.47 -1.84
CA VAL A 44 9.60 12.16 -1.58
C VAL A 44 8.45 12.33 -0.58
N THR A 45 7.27 11.86 -0.95
CA THR A 45 6.10 11.81 -0.06
C THR A 45 5.63 10.37 0.09
N ILE A 46 5.62 9.86 1.32
CA ILE A 46 5.22 8.48 1.62
C ILE A 46 3.76 8.48 2.04
N SER A 47 2.95 7.65 1.39
CA SER A 47 1.51 7.53 1.65
C SER A 47 1.15 6.21 2.34
N ALA A 48 1.91 5.14 2.12
CA ALA A 48 1.70 3.86 2.79
C ALA A 48 2.97 3.00 2.87
N THR A 49 3.11 2.24 3.96
CA THR A 49 4.10 1.17 4.15
C THR A 49 3.38 -0.10 4.61
N LEU A 50 3.42 -0.43 5.90
CA LEU A 50 2.78 -1.62 6.44
C LEU A 50 1.25 -1.47 6.45
N ARG A 51 0.57 -2.42 5.85
CA ARG A 51 -0.87 -2.65 6.05
C ARG A 51 -1.03 -3.85 6.97
N PRO A 52 -1.43 -3.71 8.24
CA PRO A 52 -1.61 -4.87 9.11
C PRO A 52 -2.54 -5.91 8.49
N PRO A 53 -2.28 -7.23 8.65
CA PRO A 53 -3.13 -8.28 8.12
C PRO A 53 -4.61 -8.13 8.54
N GLU A 54 -4.88 -7.65 9.76
CA GLU A 54 -6.22 -7.39 10.28
C GLU A 54 -6.91 -6.28 9.49
N ARG A 55 -6.17 -5.22 9.14
CA ARG A 55 -6.66 -4.15 8.28
C ARG A 55 -7.00 -4.68 6.89
N ALA A 56 -6.10 -5.46 6.29
CA ALA A 56 -6.33 -6.06 4.98
C ALA A 56 -7.56 -7.00 4.98
N TYR A 57 -7.72 -7.79 6.03
CA TYR A 57 -8.88 -8.65 6.26
C TYR A 57 -10.19 -7.85 6.30
N LEU A 58 -10.26 -6.81 7.14
CA LEU A 58 -11.45 -5.97 7.26
C LEU A 58 -11.78 -5.25 5.95
N MET A 59 -10.77 -4.73 5.27
CA MET A 59 -10.92 -4.09 3.96
C MET A 59 -11.43 -5.08 2.90
N HIS A 60 -10.85 -6.28 2.83
CA HIS A 60 -11.25 -7.31 1.87
C HIS A 60 -12.71 -7.72 2.05
N TRP A 61 -13.08 -8.16 3.26
CA TRP A 61 -14.42 -8.69 3.51
C TRP A 61 -15.51 -7.62 3.48
N SER A 62 -15.23 -6.41 3.98
CA SER A 62 -16.18 -5.30 3.83
C SER A 62 -16.46 -5.00 2.35
N TRP A 63 -15.44 -5.00 1.49
CA TRP A 63 -15.63 -4.80 0.07
C TRP A 63 -16.39 -5.96 -0.58
N MET A 64 -16.00 -7.21 -0.31
CA MET A 64 -16.66 -8.40 -0.88
C MET A 64 -18.15 -8.45 -0.54
N ILE A 65 -18.51 -8.17 0.72
CA ILE A 65 -19.90 -8.17 1.18
C ILE A 65 -20.66 -6.95 0.62
N ALA A 66 -20.08 -5.75 0.66
CA ALA A 66 -20.73 -4.54 0.16
C ALA A 66 -21.03 -4.60 -1.35
N GLN A 67 -20.17 -5.26 -2.12
CA GLN A 67 -20.34 -5.45 -3.56
C GLN A 67 -21.22 -6.66 -3.91
N GLY A 68 -21.80 -7.36 -2.91
CA GLY A 68 -22.61 -8.55 -3.13
C GLY A 68 -21.83 -9.74 -3.72
N ARG A 69 -20.50 -9.72 -3.64
CA ARG A 69 -19.62 -10.79 -4.16
C ARG A 69 -19.39 -11.92 -3.17
N ALA A 70 -19.72 -11.70 -1.90
CA ALA A 70 -19.78 -12.73 -0.87
C ALA A 70 -20.93 -12.46 0.09
N GLN A 71 -21.49 -13.51 0.66
CA GLN A 71 -22.40 -13.40 1.80
C GLN A 71 -21.60 -13.11 3.08
N ALA A 72 -22.25 -12.52 4.08
CA ALA A 72 -21.58 -12.12 5.32
C ALA A 72 -21.06 -13.33 6.12
N GLU A 73 -21.76 -14.46 6.01
CA GLU A 73 -21.43 -15.76 6.60
C GLU A 73 -20.18 -16.38 5.98
N SER A 74 -19.85 -16.00 4.73
CA SER A 74 -18.67 -16.53 4.02
C SER A 74 -17.37 -15.93 4.53
N ALA A 75 -17.42 -14.85 5.31
CA ALA A 75 -16.23 -14.22 5.86
C ALA A 75 -15.57 -15.12 6.91
N THR A 76 -14.49 -15.80 6.50
CA THR A 76 -13.71 -16.67 7.39
C THR A 76 -13.27 -15.89 8.63
N PRO A 77 -13.41 -16.43 9.85
CA PRO A 77 -12.90 -15.77 11.05
C PRO A 77 -11.39 -15.50 11.00
N MET A 78 -10.95 -14.38 11.56
CA MET A 78 -9.53 -14.07 11.73
C MET A 78 -9.20 -13.96 13.22
N VAL A 79 -8.17 -14.69 13.65
CA VAL A 79 -7.66 -14.62 15.04
C VAL A 79 -7.27 -13.19 15.37
N GLY A 80 -7.69 -12.71 16.54
CA GLY A 80 -7.44 -11.33 16.98
C GLY A 80 -8.45 -10.30 16.46
N VAL A 81 -9.34 -10.66 15.52
CA VAL A 81 -10.38 -9.78 14.97
C VAL A 81 -11.76 -10.32 15.33
N ASN A 82 -12.28 -9.90 16.49
CA ASN A 82 -13.57 -10.36 17.04
C ASN A 82 -14.80 -9.68 16.37
N ILE A 83 -14.86 -9.69 15.04
CA ILE A 83 -15.91 -9.04 14.26
C ILE A 83 -17.09 -9.99 13.99
N GLN A 84 -18.31 -9.46 14.09
CA GLN A 84 -19.55 -10.12 13.69
C GLN A 84 -20.03 -9.51 12.37
N TRP A 85 -19.81 -10.21 11.26
CA TRP A 85 -20.20 -9.77 9.91
C TRP A 85 -21.69 -9.96 9.62
N VAL A 86 -22.29 -11.05 10.08
CA VAL A 86 -23.71 -11.35 9.87
C VAL A 86 -24.52 -10.50 10.83
N HIS A 87 -25.41 -9.62 10.35
CA HIS A 87 -26.39 -8.81 11.08
C HIS A 87 -27.79 -9.48 11.09
N PRO A 88 -28.79 -8.96 11.83
CA PRO A 88 -30.14 -9.57 11.87
C PRO A 88 -30.78 -9.84 10.50
N THR A 89 -30.46 -9.04 9.48
CA THR A 89 -30.83 -9.35 8.09
C THR A 89 -29.64 -9.20 7.13
N PRO A 90 -29.65 -9.89 5.97
CA PRO A 90 -28.61 -9.73 4.96
C PRO A 90 -28.42 -8.28 4.49
N ALA A 91 -29.50 -7.51 4.36
CA ALA A 91 -29.45 -6.11 3.97
C ALA A 91 -28.69 -5.24 4.99
N GLU A 92 -28.81 -5.56 6.28
CA GLU A 92 -28.05 -4.87 7.32
C GLU A 92 -26.56 -5.21 7.29
N SER A 93 -26.22 -6.46 6.98
CA SER A 93 -24.82 -6.88 6.80
C SER A 93 -24.15 -6.13 5.66
N VAL A 94 -24.83 -6.02 4.51
CA VAL A 94 -24.37 -5.26 3.35
C VAL A 94 -24.23 -3.78 3.69
N ARG A 95 -25.21 -3.19 4.38
CA ARG A 95 -25.17 -1.77 4.79
C ARG A 95 -24.00 -1.47 5.72
N ALA A 96 -23.74 -2.33 6.71
CA ALA A 96 -22.61 -2.18 7.62
C ALA A 96 -21.26 -2.32 6.91
N ALA A 97 -21.14 -3.30 6.00
CA ALA A 97 -19.95 -3.47 5.17
C ALA A 97 -19.71 -2.27 4.24
N ALA A 98 -20.76 -1.74 3.60
CA ALA A 98 -20.68 -0.55 2.76
C ALA A 98 -20.26 0.69 3.55
N ALA A 99 -20.72 0.85 4.79
CA ALA A 99 -20.28 1.92 5.68
C ALA A 99 -18.78 1.82 6.00
N MET A 100 -18.25 0.60 6.18
CA MET A 100 -16.80 0.38 6.31
C MET A 100 -16.04 0.71 5.02
N VAL A 101 -16.55 0.29 3.85
CA VAL A 101 -15.95 0.63 2.54
C VAL A 101 -15.81 2.14 2.37
N ASN A 102 -16.86 2.90 2.71
CA ASN A 102 -16.84 4.35 2.67
C ASN A 102 -15.83 4.92 3.68
N ALA A 103 -15.80 4.42 4.91
CA ALA A 103 -14.87 4.87 5.94
C ALA A 103 -13.40 4.55 5.61
N TYR A 104 -13.12 3.48 4.87
CA TYR A 104 -11.78 3.17 4.33
C TYR A 104 -11.44 3.95 3.05
N GLY A 105 -12.38 4.68 2.44
CA GLY A 105 -12.17 5.37 1.17
C GLY A 105 -12.09 4.44 -0.05
N MET A 106 -12.67 3.24 0.04
CA MET A 106 -12.54 2.18 -0.98
C MET A 106 -13.65 2.18 -2.03
N SER A 107 -14.55 3.17 -2.02
CA SER A 107 -15.76 3.18 -2.86
C SER A 107 -15.48 3.19 -4.37
N ARG A 108 -14.25 3.50 -4.79
CA ARG A 108 -13.81 3.52 -6.20
C ARG A 108 -13.00 2.28 -6.61
N LEU A 109 -12.79 1.32 -5.71
CA LEU A 109 -12.03 0.12 -6.03
C LEU A 109 -12.86 -0.85 -6.88
N ASN A 110 -12.29 -1.33 -7.98
CA ASN A 110 -12.89 -2.33 -8.87
C ASN A 110 -12.54 -3.78 -8.46
N VAL A 111 -11.62 -3.95 -7.51
CA VAL A 111 -11.18 -5.24 -6.98
C VAL A 111 -11.04 -5.16 -5.47
N ALA A 112 -11.34 -6.26 -4.78
CA ALA A 112 -11.13 -6.35 -3.34
C ALA A 112 -9.66 -6.14 -3.01
N PRO A 113 -9.33 -5.39 -1.94
CA PRO A 113 -7.99 -5.39 -1.37
C PRO A 113 -7.53 -6.82 -1.10
N ALA A 114 -6.29 -7.14 -1.50
CA ALA A 114 -5.74 -8.48 -1.31
C ALA A 114 -5.51 -8.76 0.19
N LEU A 115 -5.87 -9.97 0.63
CA LEU A 115 -5.59 -10.45 1.99
C LEU A 115 -4.08 -10.60 2.26
N ARG A 116 -3.32 -10.90 1.20
CA ARG A 116 -1.87 -11.00 1.22
C ARG A 116 -1.30 -10.20 0.06
N SER A 117 -0.39 -9.29 0.36
CA SER A 117 0.31 -8.39 -0.55
C SER A 117 1.67 -8.02 0.03
N ARG A 118 2.50 -7.33 -0.75
CA ARG A 118 3.77 -6.79 -0.25
C ARG A 118 3.58 -5.77 0.88
N HIS A 119 2.49 -4.99 0.88
CA HIS A 119 2.16 -4.10 2.01
C HIS A 119 1.84 -4.87 3.29
N THR A 120 1.14 -6.01 3.22
CA THR A 120 0.87 -6.83 4.42
C THR A 120 2.09 -7.57 4.93
N GLU A 121 3.08 -7.78 4.06
CA GLU A 121 4.35 -8.39 4.43
C GLU A 121 5.39 -7.37 4.90
N GLY A 122 5.13 -6.06 4.77
CA GLY A 122 6.10 -5.00 5.07
C GLY A 122 7.23 -4.90 4.02
N HIS A 123 6.98 -5.34 2.79
CA HIS A 123 7.92 -5.36 1.68
C HIS A 123 7.52 -4.44 0.51
N ALA A 124 6.62 -3.48 0.76
CA ALA A 124 6.22 -2.44 -0.19
C ALA A 124 6.04 -1.09 0.47
N ILE A 125 6.21 -0.05 -0.33
CA ILE A 125 6.04 1.35 0.01
C ILE A 125 5.34 2.06 -1.16
N ASP A 126 4.30 2.82 -0.84
CA ASP A 126 3.66 3.73 -1.78
C ASP A 126 4.22 5.13 -1.54
N MET A 127 5.00 5.63 -2.49
CA MET A 127 5.63 6.95 -2.41
C MET A 127 5.59 7.69 -3.74
N ASP A 128 5.27 8.97 -3.66
CA ASP A 128 5.40 9.91 -4.77
C ASP A 128 6.79 10.54 -4.74
N ILE A 129 7.45 10.53 -5.90
CA ILE A 129 8.78 11.12 -6.10
C ILE A 129 8.66 12.17 -7.19
N SER A 130 9.27 13.34 -7.00
CA SER A 130 9.38 14.38 -8.03
C SER A 130 10.65 15.22 -7.87
N TRP A 131 11.10 15.83 -8.96
CA TRP A 131 12.22 16.77 -8.98
C TRP A 131 12.03 17.80 -10.09
N ARG A 132 12.97 18.75 -10.20
CA ARG A 132 12.99 19.76 -11.27
C ARG A 132 14.31 19.70 -12.03
N GLY A 133 14.27 19.91 -13.34
CA GLY A 133 15.45 19.89 -14.19
C GLY A 133 16.10 18.50 -14.26
N GLU A 134 17.42 18.47 -14.29
CA GLU A 134 18.23 17.26 -14.24
C GLU A 134 18.33 16.74 -12.80
N LEU A 135 18.16 15.43 -12.61
CA LEU A 135 18.44 14.76 -11.35
C LEU A 135 19.79 14.05 -11.43
N THR A 136 20.78 14.55 -10.68
CA THR A 136 22.06 13.85 -10.47
C THR A 136 21.96 13.05 -9.17
N ILE A 137 21.85 11.73 -9.28
CA ILE A 137 21.62 10.80 -8.15
C ILE A 137 22.63 9.66 -8.14
N GLN A 138 23.05 9.23 -6.95
CA GLN A 138 23.90 8.05 -6.80
C GLN A 138 23.11 6.75 -6.88
N ASP A 139 23.61 5.79 -7.66
CA ASP A 139 23.17 4.40 -7.61
C ASP A 139 23.69 3.68 -6.34
N SER A 140 23.26 2.43 -6.11
CA SER A 140 23.66 1.67 -4.93
C SER A 140 25.16 1.34 -4.85
N GLY A 141 25.89 1.47 -5.96
CA GLY A 141 27.34 1.26 -6.07
C GLY A 141 28.14 2.55 -5.89
N GLY A 142 27.48 3.71 -5.76
CA GLY A 142 28.11 5.01 -5.60
C GLY A 142 28.39 5.76 -6.90
N ASN A 143 27.91 5.29 -8.06
CA ASN A 143 28.08 6.00 -9.32
C ASN A 143 27.02 7.10 -9.47
N ASN A 144 27.43 8.26 -9.97
CA ASN A 144 26.50 9.35 -10.28
C ASN A 144 25.77 9.06 -11.61
N ILE A 145 24.44 9.08 -11.56
CA ILE A 145 23.53 8.94 -12.70
C ILE A 145 22.84 10.29 -12.93
N ASN A 146 22.92 10.78 -14.17
CA ASN A 146 22.30 12.05 -14.58
C ASN A 146 21.02 11.78 -15.37
N ILE A 147 19.87 11.94 -14.72
CA ILE A 147 18.55 11.72 -15.33
C ILE A 147 18.05 13.04 -15.91
N ARG A 148 18.03 13.11 -17.24
CA ARG A 148 17.51 14.26 -18.02
C ARG A 148 16.17 13.98 -18.70
N THR A 149 15.71 12.74 -18.64
CA THR A 149 14.47 12.30 -19.29
C THR A 149 13.23 12.68 -18.49
N GLN A 150 12.10 12.71 -19.19
CA GLN A 150 10.78 12.94 -18.61
C GLN A 150 10.04 11.59 -18.42
N PRO A 151 9.04 11.52 -17.52
CA PRO A 151 8.63 12.58 -16.59
C PRO A 151 9.64 12.77 -15.46
N ALA A 152 9.72 13.98 -14.89
CA ALA A 152 10.50 14.26 -13.68
C ALA A 152 9.78 13.75 -12.39
N THR A 153 9.39 12.47 -12.40
CA THR A 153 8.62 11.83 -11.33
C THR A 153 9.09 10.40 -11.08
N GLY A 154 8.54 9.76 -10.05
CA GLY A 154 8.72 8.33 -9.76
C GLY A 154 8.37 7.37 -10.89
N MET A 155 7.76 7.84 -11.99
CA MET A 155 7.49 7.05 -13.20
C MET A 155 8.62 7.08 -14.25
N ASN A 156 9.72 7.79 -13.98
CA ASN A 156 10.87 7.85 -14.88
C ASN A 156 11.60 6.50 -14.96
N THR A 157 11.81 5.98 -16.16
CA THR A 157 12.41 4.65 -16.36
C THR A 157 13.89 4.58 -15.99
N GLU A 158 14.64 5.68 -16.06
CA GLU A 158 16.01 5.73 -15.53
C GLU A 158 16.01 5.72 -14.00
N LEU A 159 15.08 6.45 -13.36
CA LEU A 159 14.93 6.39 -11.90
C LEU A 159 14.53 4.99 -11.44
N HIS A 160 13.70 4.26 -12.19
CA HIS A 160 13.39 2.87 -11.88
C HIS A 160 14.65 2.00 -11.84
N ARG A 161 15.62 2.22 -12.75
CA ARG A 161 16.90 1.50 -12.75
C ARG A 161 17.74 1.84 -11.53
N VAL A 162 17.78 3.12 -11.14
CA VAL A 162 18.44 3.57 -9.91
C VAL A 162 17.81 2.90 -8.69
N GLY A 163 16.48 2.96 -8.54
CA GLY A 163 15.77 2.29 -7.45
C GLY A 163 16.05 0.77 -7.40
N ALA A 164 16.03 0.12 -8.57
CA ALA A 164 16.33 -1.31 -8.68
C ALA A 164 17.76 -1.66 -8.20
N SER A 165 18.74 -0.77 -8.40
CA SER A 165 20.09 -0.97 -7.84
C SER A 165 20.09 -1.06 -6.31
N TYR A 166 19.21 -0.32 -5.63
CA TYR A 166 19.02 -0.42 -4.18
C TYR A 166 18.17 -1.62 -3.74
N GLY A 167 17.56 -2.36 -4.67
CA GLY A 167 16.56 -3.39 -4.38
C GLY A 167 15.15 -2.84 -4.12
N VAL A 168 14.87 -1.61 -4.58
CA VAL A 168 13.55 -0.96 -4.49
C VAL A 168 12.96 -0.86 -5.89
N ILE A 169 12.09 -1.81 -6.23
CA ILE A 169 11.65 -2.05 -7.60
C ILE A 169 10.30 -1.38 -7.84
N LYS A 170 10.21 -0.56 -8.89
CA LYS A 170 8.95 0.05 -9.32
C LYS A 170 7.94 -1.01 -9.75
N PHE A 171 6.68 -0.82 -9.38
CA PHE A 171 5.57 -1.64 -9.84
C PHE A 171 5.58 -1.91 -11.35
N HIS A 172 5.54 -3.19 -11.73
CA HIS A 172 5.56 -3.61 -13.12
C HIS A 172 4.28 -3.28 -13.89
N GLY A 173 3.17 -3.05 -13.18
CA GLY A 173 1.91 -2.70 -13.82
C GLY A 173 1.81 -1.26 -14.31
N GLY A 174 2.86 -0.45 -14.13
CA GLY A 174 2.97 0.92 -14.63
C GLY A 174 1.95 1.86 -14.00
N GLU A 175 1.23 2.60 -14.85
CA GLU A 175 0.24 3.61 -14.45
C GLU A 175 -0.94 3.06 -13.62
N ARG A 176 -1.11 1.73 -13.56
CA ARG A 176 -2.13 1.10 -12.72
C ARG A 176 -1.89 1.32 -11.22
N ASP A 177 -0.63 1.51 -10.82
CA ASP A 177 -0.26 1.84 -9.45
C ASP A 177 1.03 2.67 -9.42
N ARG A 178 0.88 3.96 -9.71
CA ARG A 178 1.97 4.93 -9.84
C ARG A 178 2.81 5.13 -8.57
N PRO A 179 2.26 5.17 -7.35
CA PRO A 179 3.09 5.35 -6.16
C PRO A 179 3.80 4.07 -5.72
N HIS A 180 3.43 2.88 -6.25
CA HIS A 180 3.88 1.61 -5.69
C HIS A 180 5.34 1.22 -6.03
N TRP A 181 6.10 0.88 -4.99
CA TRP A 181 7.43 0.27 -5.05
C TRP A 181 7.52 -0.90 -4.07
N SER A 182 8.20 -1.97 -4.44
CA SER A 182 8.33 -3.15 -3.58
C SER A 182 9.66 -3.87 -3.80
N ILE A 183 9.90 -4.92 -3.02
CA ILE A 183 11.12 -5.74 -3.16
C ILE A 183 11.20 -6.47 -4.51
N ASP A 184 10.07 -6.66 -5.20
CA ASP A 184 9.97 -7.43 -6.44
C ASP A 184 9.09 -6.79 -7.53
N GLY A 185 8.64 -5.55 -7.34
CA GLY A 185 7.84 -4.81 -8.32
C GLY A 185 6.40 -5.32 -8.49
N ARG A 186 5.89 -6.11 -7.54
CA ARG A 186 4.54 -6.68 -7.53
C ARG A 186 3.65 -6.11 -6.43
#